data_AF-A0A2D7QKF1-F1
#
_entry.id   AF-A0A2D7QKF1-F1
#
_cell.length_a   1.000
_cell.length_b   1.000
_cell.length_c   1.000
_cell.angle_alpha   90.00
_cell.angle_beta   90.00
_cell.angle_gamma   90.00
#
_symmetry.space_group_name_H-M   'P 1'
#
loop_
_entity.id
_entity.type
_entity.pdbx_description
1 polymer ?
#
loop_
_entity_poly.entity_id
_entity_poly.type
_entity_poly.pdbx_seq_one_letter_code
_entity_poly.pdbx_strand_id
1 'polypeptide(L)'
;MKNLINLLLFSVTLIGLSEVHHWWLLNDGILVHSIFQGSRIEIDPKLLFAERRSKIAINPSDASCWVTNSFQGQVTKYNVDNKKPLILKGFAAPTSLALSNDKIWAIDSALNRIVTASLDGKIIKTIPIQSAKSMVVLDGDQWVLTWRGLQNLTDDGLSPAILTKVTHVTAANQHIWCLDQNGLIYTFRSQVDLNRAKFSIPDAVDIVSTDDGGAWLLRHEMVIRLTDQLIPVGEITGVKNPKRLIRQPTDHSVWLIDTESDRAVRLPRLNDPSDVKLIAAIGWNQVRNTKQVKTIIATDLKWNLFSRNNKREKPSIAQSTEDSKVKIRTETNPPTVKTRLLLSKPIASKMKDLKPIAVPISPNETFDHVPVFPNGGLVSVELYNSLSQKRIQNTDQMLGRRFIWNFEGETYTLLVGLSLDVYNTYSNRDRLKWIEMVVEGSGIGQPIAEKLNQVAQENNWSRERLANFVISFVQSLPYTADDVATGYDEFKMYAFETLVAGGGDCEDTVILAASLLRSLSYDLILLNPKGHLALGVSGQFSGAHYEYNDLQYFYSETTGKGWEIGNIPEAYRSIPVKLYQVPLLTP
;
A
#
# COMPACT_ATOMS: atom_id res chain seq x y z
N MET A 1 -71.19 -33.62 1.87
CA MET A 1 -70.55 -34.90 1.46
C MET A 1 -70.86 -35.10 -0.01
N LYS A 2 -69.94 -35.32 -0.95
CA LYS A 2 -68.50 -35.62 -0.92
C LYS A 2 -67.96 -35.48 -2.36
N ASN A 3 -66.65 -35.23 -2.46
CA ASN A 3 -65.71 -35.39 -3.59
C ASN A 3 -65.45 -34.14 -4.45
N LEU A 4 -64.46 -33.28 -4.15
CA LEU A 4 -62.97 -33.38 -4.12
C LEU A 4 -62.25 -33.28 -5.48
N ILE A 5 -61.59 -32.12 -5.67
CA ILE A 5 -60.15 -31.90 -5.93
C ILE A 5 -59.54 -32.49 -7.23
N ASN A 6 -59.19 -31.60 -8.17
CA ASN A 6 -57.77 -31.30 -8.48
C ASN A 6 -57.66 -30.03 -9.34
N LEU A 7 -57.42 -28.89 -8.68
CA LEU A 7 -56.92 -27.66 -9.29
C LEU A 7 -55.42 -27.60 -8.98
N LEU A 8 -54.56 -27.88 -9.95
CA LEU A 8 -53.11 -27.73 -9.79
C LEU A 8 -52.77 -26.24 -9.93
N LEU A 9 -52.69 -25.57 -8.79
CA LEU A 9 -52.13 -24.23 -8.63
C LEU A 9 -50.61 -24.28 -8.75
N PHE A 10 -50.08 -23.23 -9.37
CA PHE A 10 -48.68 -22.84 -9.50
C PHE A 10 -47.80 -23.19 -8.29
N SER A 11 -46.64 -23.79 -8.56
CA SER A 11 -45.43 -23.62 -7.75
C SER A 11 -44.24 -23.32 -8.66
N VAL A 12 -44.21 -22.13 -9.24
CA VAL A 12 -42.92 -21.51 -9.57
C VAL A 12 -42.39 -21.06 -8.22
N THR A 13 -41.54 -21.87 -7.60
CA THR A 13 -40.67 -21.40 -6.54
C THR A 13 -39.84 -20.27 -7.12
N LEU A 14 -40.19 -19.03 -6.75
CA LEU A 14 -39.31 -17.88 -6.83
C LEU A 14 -38.07 -18.25 -6.02
N ILE A 15 -37.04 -18.81 -6.66
CA ILE A 15 -35.70 -18.84 -6.08
C ILE A 15 -35.26 -17.37 -6.12
N GLY A 16 -35.57 -16.63 -5.07
CA GLY A 16 -34.95 -15.33 -4.84
C GLY A 16 -33.45 -15.56 -4.89
N LEU A 17 -32.75 -14.92 -5.84
CA LEU A 17 -31.29 -14.91 -5.86
C LEU A 17 -30.85 -14.41 -4.49
N SER A 18 -30.13 -15.25 -3.73
CA SER A 18 -29.63 -14.87 -2.41
C SER A 18 -28.75 -13.63 -2.54
N GLU A 19 -29.05 -12.60 -1.75
CA GLU A 19 -28.23 -11.40 -1.68
C GLU A 19 -26.84 -11.74 -1.16
N VAL A 20 -25.81 -11.26 -1.87
CA VAL A 20 -24.42 -11.40 -1.44
C VAL A 20 -23.88 -10.01 -1.11
N HIS A 21 -23.42 -9.84 0.12
CA HIS A 21 -22.87 -8.58 0.60
C HIS A 21 -21.36 -8.55 0.42
N HIS A 22 -20.85 -7.52 -0.23
CA HIS A 22 -19.43 -7.27 -0.41
C HIS A 22 -19.04 -5.93 0.22
N TRP A 23 -17.83 -5.86 0.76
CA TRP A 23 -17.24 -4.64 1.28
C TRP A 23 -15.97 -4.30 0.53
N TRP A 24 -15.79 -3.00 0.30
CA TRP A 24 -14.70 -2.50 -0.53
C TRP A 24 -14.11 -1.26 0.08
N LEU A 25 -12.79 -1.22 0.17
CA LEU A 25 -12.07 0.00 0.51
C LEU A 25 -11.46 0.55 -0.78
N LEU A 26 -11.98 1.69 -1.23
CA LEU A 26 -11.44 2.41 -2.38
C LEU A 26 -10.14 3.11 -2.03
N ASN A 27 -9.32 3.39 -3.05
CA ASN A 27 -7.99 3.98 -2.86
C ASN A 27 -8.05 5.38 -2.22
N ASP A 28 -9.16 6.09 -2.36
CA ASP A 28 -9.38 7.41 -1.74
C ASP A 28 -9.85 7.34 -0.28
N GLY A 29 -9.94 6.13 0.30
CA GLY A 29 -10.36 5.91 1.68
C GLY A 29 -11.87 5.72 1.84
N ILE A 30 -12.65 5.69 0.75
CA ILE A 30 -14.08 5.44 0.86
C ILE A 30 -14.34 3.94 1.07
N LEU A 31 -15.07 3.62 2.13
CA LEU A 31 -15.60 2.29 2.38
C LEU A 31 -17.01 2.18 1.76
N VAL A 32 -17.15 1.23 0.84
CA VAL A 32 -18.36 0.95 0.09
C VAL A 32 -18.92 -0.41 0.51
N HIS A 33 -20.21 -0.45 0.77
CA HIS A 33 -20.98 -1.69 0.89
C HIS A 33 -21.80 -1.88 -0.39
N SER A 34 -21.74 -3.07 -0.97
CA SER A 34 -22.54 -3.40 -2.15
C SER A 34 -23.27 -4.71 -1.98
N ILE A 35 -24.43 -4.83 -2.63
CA ILE A 35 -25.32 -5.99 -2.59
C ILE A 35 -25.43 -6.56 -4.01
N PHE A 36 -25.00 -7.81 -4.18
CA PHE A 36 -25.09 -8.53 -5.44
C PHE A 36 -26.35 -9.42 -5.45
N GLN A 37 -27.15 -9.27 -6.50
CA GLN A 37 -28.33 -10.08 -6.80
C GLN A 37 -28.22 -10.57 -8.25
N GLY A 38 -27.57 -11.71 -8.45
CA GLY A 38 -27.23 -12.18 -9.80
C GLY A 38 -26.26 -11.21 -10.50
N SER A 39 -26.70 -10.59 -11.59
CA SER A 39 -25.91 -9.58 -12.33
C SER A 39 -26.15 -8.15 -11.87
N ARG A 40 -27.13 -7.91 -10.99
CA ARG A 40 -27.43 -6.59 -10.45
C ARG A 40 -26.53 -6.31 -9.23
N ILE A 41 -25.97 -5.10 -9.19
CA ILE A 41 -25.21 -4.58 -8.07
C ILE A 41 -25.94 -3.36 -7.55
N GLU A 42 -26.24 -3.35 -6.26
CA GLU A 42 -26.74 -2.19 -5.55
C GLU A 42 -25.66 -1.66 -4.62
N ILE A 43 -25.47 -0.34 -4.60
CA ILE A 43 -24.52 0.33 -3.71
C ILE A 43 -25.29 0.92 -2.55
N ASP A 44 -24.85 0.64 -1.31
CA ASP A 44 -25.44 1.30 -0.14
C ASP A 44 -25.25 2.82 -0.29
N PRO A 45 -26.33 3.62 -0.23
CA PRO A 45 -26.24 5.07 -0.36
C PRO A 45 -25.37 5.73 0.70
N LYS A 46 -25.14 5.05 1.83
CA LYS A 46 -24.28 5.46 2.93
C LYS A 46 -22.84 5.05 2.65
N LEU A 47 -22.16 5.92 1.90
CA LEU A 47 -20.71 5.85 1.77
C LEU A 47 -20.05 6.23 3.10
N LEU A 48 -19.10 5.42 3.55
CA LEU A 48 -18.43 5.59 4.82
C LEU A 48 -17.01 6.05 4.58
N PHE A 49 -16.58 7.13 5.22
CA PHE A 49 -15.20 7.56 5.14
C PHE A 49 -14.33 6.70 6.06
N ALA A 50 -13.39 5.99 5.46
CA ALA A 50 -12.25 5.38 6.11
C ALA A 50 -10.98 6.16 5.72
N GLU A 51 -9.84 5.89 6.36
CA GLU A 51 -8.57 6.44 5.89
C GLU A 51 -8.05 5.57 4.74
N ARG A 52 -7.28 6.15 3.79
CA ARG A 52 -6.73 5.41 2.63
C ARG A 52 -5.98 4.13 3.03
N ARG A 53 -5.38 4.12 4.23
CA ARG A 53 -4.59 3.00 4.75
C ARG A 53 -5.36 2.03 5.64
N SER A 54 -6.66 2.24 5.80
CA SER A 54 -7.48 1.35 6.59
C SER A 54 -7.28 -0.08 6.10
N LYS A 55 -7.21 -1.01 7.05
CA LYS A 55 -7.39 -2.43 6.74
C LYS A 55 -8.79 -2.83 7.10
N ILE A 56 -9.37 -3.67 6.27
CA ILE A 56 -10.71 -4.21 6.47
C ILE A 56 -10.63 -5.71 6.73
N ALA A 57 -11.52 -6.21 7.58
CA ALA A 57 -11.73 -7.63 7.79
C ALA A 57 -13.24 -7.91 7.78
N ILE A 58 -13.68 -8.81 6.92
CA ILE A 58 -15.10 -9.11 6.71
C ILE A 58 -15.42 -10.44 7.41
N ASN A 59 -16.44 -10.44 8.25
CA ASN A 59 -16.94 -11.66 8.88
C ASN A 59 -17.86 -12.39 7.89
N PRO A 60 -17.53 -13.62 7.47
CA PRO A 60 -18.33 -14.37 6.51
C PRO A 60 -19.70 -14.80 7.07
N SER A 61 -19.89 -14.87 8.39
CA SER A 61 -21.14 -15.36 8.99
C SER A 61 -22.27 -14.33 9.02
N ASP A 62 -21.95 -13.05 9.21
CA ASP A 62 -22.93 -11.95 9.32
C ASP A 62 -22.68 -10.81 8.32
N ALA A 63 -21.70 -10.97 7.44
CA ALA A 63 -21.24 -9.96 6.47
C ALA A 63 -20.80 -8.62 7.08
N SER A 64 -20.56 -8.54 8.39
CA SER A 64 -20.05 -7.32 9.03
C SER A 64 -18.62 -7.02 8.63
N CYS A 65 -18.26 -5.73 8.61
CA CYS A 65 -16.94 -5.25 8.21
C CYS A 65 -16.26 -4.49 9.33
N TRP A 66 -15.10 -4.97 9.75
CA TRP A 66 -14.21 -4.30 10.69
C TRP A 66 -13.20 -3.45 9.93
N VAL A 67 -12.96 -2.22 10.39
CA VAL A 67 -12.12 -1.23 9.69
C VAL A 67 -11.22 -0.53 10.70
N THR A 68 -9.92 -0.44 10.41
CA THR A 68 -8.99 0.37 11.21
C THR A 68 -9.12 1.85 10.91
N ASN A 69 -8.91 2.70 11.92
CA ASN A 69 -8.76 4.14 11.75
C ASN A 69 -7.61 4.64 12.64
N SER A 70 -6.43 4.79 12.03
CA SER A 70 -5.20 5.21 12.68
C SER A 70 -5.27 6.65 13.20
N PHE A 71 -5.92 7.54 12.44
CA PHE A 71 -6.07 8.94 12.85
C PHE A 71 -6.94 9.11 14.08
N GLN A 72 -8.04 8.37 14.19
CA GLN A 72 -8.93 8.40 15.35
C GLN A 72 -8.50 7.45 16.48
N GLY A 73 -7.56 6.53 16.22
CA GLY A 73 -7.09 5.55 17.20
C GLY A 73 -8.18 4.55 17.59
N GLN A 74 -8.94 4.08 16.60
CA GLN A 74 -10.06 3.18 16.82
C GLN A 74 -10.17 2.10 15.73
N VAL A 75 -10.87 1.03 16.05
CA VAL A 75 -11.34 0.03 15.09
C VAL A 75 -12.86 0.04 15.13
N THR A 76 -13.50 0.13 13.96
CA THR A 76 -14.96 0.25 13.84
C THR A 76 -15.53 -0.98 13.13
N LYS A 77 -16.56 -1.60 13.71
CA LYS A 77 -17.37 -2.64 13.08
C LYS A 77 -18.64 -2.01 12.51
N TYR A 78 -18.81 -2.13 11.20
CA TYR A 78 -20.03 -1.79 10.47
C TYR A 78 -20.84 -3.05 10.21
N ASN A 79 -22.17 -2.96 10.42
CA ASN A 79 -23.10 -4.04 10.17
C ASN A 79 -23.90 -3.74 8.90
N VAL A 80 -24.28 -4.79 8.16
CA VAL A 80 -25.10 -4.66 6.95
C VAL A 80 -26.54 -4.24 7.25
N ASP A 81 -27.01 -4.43 8.48
CA ASP A 81 -28.37 -4.11 8.92
C ASP A 81 -28.54 -2.64 9.35
N ASN A 82 -27.57 -1.78 9.05
CA ASN A 82 -27.56 -0.36 9.40
C ASN A 82 -27.67 -0.05 10.90
N LYS A 83 -27.46 -1.04 11.79
CA LYS A 83 -27.32 -0.78 13.23
C LYS A 83 -26.12 0.13 13.50
N LYS A 84 -26.18 0.84 14.63
CA LYS A 84 -25.11 1.72 15.09
C LYS A 84 -23.77 0.97 15.07
N PRO A 85 -22.71 1.56 14.48
CA PRO A 85 -21.39 0.93 14.46
C PRO A 85 -20.87 0.68 15.88
N LEU A 86 -20.22 -0.47 16.06
CA LEU A 86 -19.48 -0.77 17.28
C LEU A 86 -18.07 -0.19 17.13
N ILE A 87 -17.59 0.52 18.15
CA ILE A 87 -16.30 1.24 18.09
C ILE A 87 -15.41 0.75 19.23
N LEU A 88 -14.30 0.13 18.88
CA LEU A 88 -13.21 -0.19 19.80
C LEU A 88 -12.24 0.99 19.87
N LYS A 89 -12.10 1.55 21.07
CA LYS A 89 -11.20 2.69 21.34
C LYS A 89 -9.95 2.24 22.10
N GLY A 90 -9.05 3.19 22.33
CA GLY A 90 -7.86 2.99 23.16
C GLY A 90 -6.62 2.62 22.35
N PHE A 91 -6.68 2.69 21.02
CA PHE A 91 -5.53 2.49 20.16
C PHE A 91 -4.77 3.79 19.91
N ALA A 92 -3.46 3.67 19.69
CA ALA A 92 -2.70 4.75 19.09
C ALA A 92 -2.89 4.71 17.58
N ALA A 93 -2.28 3.80 16.84
CA ALA A 93 -2.39 3.74 15.38
C ALA A 93 -2.66 2.30 14.94
N PRO A 94 -3.95 1.87 14.90
CA PRO A 94 -4.30 0.56 14.38
C PRO A 94 -4.07 0.50 12.87
N THR A 95 -3.31 -0.49 12.40
CA THR A 95 -2.81 -0.56 11.01
C THR A 95 -3.07 -1.90 10.31
N SER A 96 -3.46 -2.94 11.06
CA SER A 96 -3.79 -4.26 10.50
C SER A 96 -4.85 -4.96 11.33
N LEU A 97 -5.66 -5.79 10.66
CA LEU A 97 -6.70 -6.61 11.27
C LEU A 97 -6.58 -8.06 10.82
N ALA A 98 -6.94 -8.98 11.70
CA ALA A 98 -7.26 -10.36 11.35
C ALA A 98 -8.45 -10.84 12.17
N LEU A 99 -9.30 -11.64 11.53
CA LEU A 99 -10.55 -12.14 12.12
C LEU A 99 -10.46 -13.66 12.31
N SER A 100 -10.93 -14.15 13.43
CA SER A 100 -11.28 -15.56 13.65
C SER A 100 -12.80 -15.68 13.83
N ASN A 101 -13.29 -16.89 14.05
CA ASN A 101 -14.73 -17.15 14.23
C ASN A 101 -15.35 -16.40 15.42
N ASP A 102 -14.54 -16.05 16.42
CA ASP A 102 -15.00 -15.50 17.72
C ASP A 102 -14.26 -14.22 18.16
N LYS A 103 -13.16 -13.87 17.48
CA LYS A 103 -12.27 -12.76 17.88
C LYS A 103 -11.84 -11.91 16.69
N ILE A 104 -11.51 -10.67 17.02
CA ILE A 104 -10.76 -9.75 16.16
C ILE A 104 -9.39 -9.51 16.80
N TRP A 105 -8.37 -9.43 15.96
CA TRP A 105 -7.01 -9.07 16.31
C TRP A 105 -6.64 -7.80 15.57
N ALA A 106 -6.08 -6.83 16.29
CA ALA A 106 -5.68 -5.54 15.74
C ALA A 106 -4.23 -5.23 16.13
N ILE A 107 -3.40 -4.91 15.14
CA ILE A 107 -2.04 -4.41 15.36
C ILE A 107 -2.11 -2.90 15.58
N ASP A 108 -1.55 -2.43 16.70
CA ASP A 108 -1.34 -1.03 17.02
C ASP A 108 0.14 -0.69 16.83
N SER A 109 0.49 -0.23 15.64
CA SER A 109 1.90 -0.01 15.26
C SER A 109 2.58 1.06 16.09
N ALA A 110 1.85 2.10 16.52
CA ALA A 110 2.42 3.17 17.32
C ALA A 110 2.71 2.75 18.76
N LEU A 111 1.87 1.88 19.33
CA LEU A 111 2.09 1.35 20.69
C LEU A 111 2.83 0.01 20.71
N ASN A 112 3.33 -0.47 19.57
CA ASN A 112 4.05 -1.74 19.44
C ASN A 112 3.34 -2.88 20.18
N ARG A 113 2.07 -3.10 19.86
CA ARG A 113 1.26 -4.13 20.52
C ARG A 113 0.19 -4.69 19.59
N ILE A 114 -0.30 -5.87 19.96
CA ILE A 114 -1.45 -6.53 19.36
C ILE A 114 -2.57 -6.56 20.40
N VAL A 115 -3.77 -6.14 20.01
CA VAL A 115 -4.97 -6.17 20.86
C VAL A 115 -5.93 -7.21 20.29
N THR A 116 -6.40 -8.13 21.13
CA THR A 116 -7.48 -9.06 20.78
C THR A 116 -8.75 -8.72 21.55
N ALA A 117 -9.87 -8.77 20.85
CA ALA A 117 -11.20 -8.52 21.39
C ALA A 117 -12.19 -9.55 20.84
N SER A 118 -13.28 -9.79 21.56
CA SER A 118 -14.41 -10.56 21.02
C SER A 118 -15.17 -9.74 19.96
N LEU A 119 -15.95 -10.43 19.12
CA LEU A 119 -16.71 -9.79 18.02
C LEU A 119 -17.83 -8.83 18.48
N ASP A 120 -18.18 -8.83 19.77
CA ASP A 120 -19.08 -7.88 20.43
C ASP A 120 -18.37 -6.64 21.00
N GLY A 121 -17.03 -6.61 20.93
CA GLY A 121 -16.21 -5.46 21.27
C GLY A 121 -15.59 -5.46 22.67
N LYS A 122 -15.63 -6.57 23.39
CA LYS A 122 -14.91 -6.68 24.67
C LYS A 122 -13.43 -6.99 24.42
N ILE A 123 -12.53 -6.09 24.86
CA ILE A 123 -11.09 -6.34 24.82
C ILE A 123 -10.75 -7.51 25.75
N ILE A 124 -10.04 -8.51 25.22
CA ILE A 124 -9.68 -9.75 25.91
C ILE A 124 -8.23 -9.70 26.41
N LYS A 125 -7.28 -9.37 25.52
CA LYS A 125 -5.83 -9.37 25.84
C LYS A 125 -5.12 -8.29 25.01
N THR A 126 -4.08 -7.70 25.58
CA THR A 126 -3.14 -6.80 24.90
C THR A 126 -1.74 -7.36 25.06
N ILE A 127 -1.00 -7.49 23.96
CA ILE A 127 0.27 -8.19 23.90
C ILE A 127 1.32 -7.25 23.30
N PRO A 128 2.41 -6.91 24.02
CA PRO A 128 3.46 -6.06 23.50
C PRO A 128 4.25 -6.80 22.43
N ILE A 129 4.28 -6.25 21.20
CA ILE A 129 4.95 -6.83 20.04
C ILE A 129 5.57 -5.71 19.21
N GLN A 130 6.90 -5.74 19.10
CA GLN A 130 7.61 -4.73 18.32
C GLN A 130 7.44 -4.94 16.82
N SER A 131 7.18 -3.83 16.10
CA SER A 131 7.21 -3.79 14.63
C SER A 131 6.32 -4.82 13.93
N ALA A 132 5.19 -5.19 14.54
CA ALA A 132 4.17 -5.96 13.84
C ALA A 132 3.65 -5.13 12.65
N LYS A 133 3.61 -5.75 11.47
CA LYS A 133 3.21 -5.12 10.19
C LYS A 133 1.87 -5.63 9.69
N SER A 134 1.70 -6.95 9.69
CA SER A 134 0.49 -7.65 9.26
C SER A 134 0.32 -8.91 10.09
N MET A 135 -0.89 -9.45 10.13
CA MET A 135 -1.14 -10.74 10.75
C MET A 135 -2.26 -11.49 10.06
N VAL A 136 -2.22 -12.82 10.18
CA VAL A 136 -3.31 -13.71 9.78
C VAL A 136 -3.60 -14.69 10.91
N VAL A 137 -4.82 -15.20 10.95
CA VAL A 137 -5.23 -16.22 11.92
C VAL A 137 -5.67 -17.46 11.16
N LEU A 138 -5.14 -18.62 11.53
CA LEU A 138 -5.47 -19.91 10.93
C LEU A 138 -5.71 -20.93 12.04
N ASP A 139 -6.91 -21.51 12.10
CA ASP A 139 -7.28 -22.57 13.06
C ASP A 139 -6.93 -22.28 14.54
N GLY A 140 -6.90 -20.99 14.91
CA GLY A 140 -6.55 -20.54 16.26
C GLY A 140 -5.07 -20.21 16.48
N ASP A 141 -4.21 -20.42 15.49
CA ASP A 141 -2.82 -19.93 15.48
C ASP A 141 -2.76 -18.50 14.94
N GLN A 142 -1.95 -17.64 15.58
CA GLN A 142 -1.76 -16.25 15.17
C GLN A 142 -0.39 -16.06 14.53
N TRP A 143 -0.39 -15.77 13.24
CA TRP A 143 0.83 -15.55 12.48
C TRP A 143 1.08 -14.07 12.27
N VAL A 144 2.20 -13.57 12.77
CA VAL A 144 2.54 -12.16 12.81
C VAL A 144 3.74 -11.91 11.91
N LEU A 145 3.56 -11.04 10.92
CA LEU A 145 4.65 -10.54 10.09
C LEU A 145 5.30 -9.34 10.78
N THR A 146 6.60 -9.43 11.03
CA THR A 146 7.42 -8.35 11.63
C THR A 146 8.61 -7.99 10.74
N TRP A 147 9.48 -7.08 11.19
CA TRP A 147 10.77 -6.83 10.50
C TRP A 147 11.69 -8.07 10.44
N ARG A 148 11.55 -9.01 11.39
CA ARG A 148 12.32 -10.27 11.41
C ARG A 148 11.76 -11.32 10.46
N GLY A 149 10.58 -11.08 9.90
CA GLY A 149 9.83 -12.04 9.11
C GLY A 149 8.58 -12.57 9.81
N LEU A 150 8.07 -13.68 9.28
CA LEU A 150 6.84 -14.34 9.74
C LEU A 150 7.13 -15.21 10.96
N GLN A 151 6.43 -14.93 12.06
CA GLN A 151 6.57 -15.59 13.36
C GLN A 151 5.19 -16.02 13.87
N ASN A 152 5.13 -17.11 14.62
CA ASN A 152 3.91 -17.49 15.34
C ASN A 152 3.88 -16.78 16.70
N LEU A 153 2.72 -16.35 17.14
CA LEU A 153 2.49 -15.78 18.46
C LEU A 153 2.07 -16.89 19.43
N THR A 154 2.91 -17.17 20.41
CA THR A 154 2.71 -18.15 21.47
C THR A 154 2.45 -17.45 22.81
N ASP A 155 2.20 -18.24 23.86
CA ASP A 155 2.04 -17.70 25.22
C ASP A 155 3.30 -16.99 25.74
N ASP A 156 4.48 -17.42 25.28
CA ASP A 156 5.78 -16.84 25.63
C ASP A 156 6.20 -15.66 24.73
N GLY A 157 5.35 -15.25 23.78
CA GLY A 157 5.63 -14.17 22.84
C GLY A 157 5.82 -14.66 21.40
N LEU A 158 6.68 -14.02 20.61
CA LEU A 158 6.91 -14.43 19.22
C LEU A 158 7.94 -15.56 19.14
N SER A 159 7.61 -16.60 18.36
CA SER A 159 8.55 -17.64 17.97
C SER A 159 9.70 -17.04 17.13
N PRO A 160 10.81 -17.77 16.93
CA PRO A 160 11.76 -17.47 15.87
C PRO A 160 11.05 -17.37 14.51
N ALA A 161 11.58 -16.52 13.62
CA ALA A 161 11.02 -16.33 12.29
C ALA A 161 11.21 -17.59 11.45
N ILE A 162 10.11 -18.12 10.92
CA ILE A 162 10.15 -19.27 10.01
C ILE A 162 10.50 -18.84 8.58
N LEU A 163 10.23 -17.58 8.22
CA LEU A 163 10.54 -16.96 6.94
C LEU A 163 10.94 -15.50 7.15
N THR A 164 12.17 -15.11 6.79
CA THR A 164 12.76 -13.81 7.21
C THR A 164 12.53 -12.63 6.26
N LYS A 165 12.09 -12.88 5.02
CA LYS A 165 11.98 -11.86 3.94
C LYS A 165 10.55 -11.68 3.40
N VAL A 166 9.56 -12.16 4.14
CA VAL A 166 8.16 -12.11 3.74
C VAL A 166 7.69 -10.65 3.67
N THR A 167 7.01 -10.30 2.58
CA THR A 167 6.39 -8.98 2.37
C THR A 167 4.87 -9.07 2.49
N HIS A 168 4.27 -10.18 2.03
CA HIS A 168 2.84 -10.41 2.08
C HIS A 168 2.52 -11.76 2.72
N VAL A 169 1.45 -11.79 3.50
CA VAL A 169 0.91 -12.99 4.12
C VAL A 169 -0.61 -12.96 4.00
N THR A 170 -1.20 -14.08 3.61
CA THR A 170 -2.64 -14.26 3.43
C THR A 170 -3.04 -15.66 3.84
N ALA A 171 -4.27 -15.86 4.31
CA ALA A 171 -4.75 -17.13 4.80
C ALA A 171 -6.18 -17.41 4.36
N ALA A 172 -6.41 -18.62 3.86
CA ALA A 172 -7.75 -19.12 3.51
C ALA A 172 -7.75 -20.66 3.55
N ASN A 173 -8.87 -21.24 3.98
CA ASN A 173 -9.12 -22.69 4.04
C ASN A 173 -7.89 -23.54 4.46
N GLN A 174 -7.41 -23.36 5.69
CA GLN A 174 -6.30 -24.13 6.27
C GLN A 174 -4.92 -23.93 5.60
N HIS A 175 -4.77 -22.95 4.69
CA HIS A 175 -3.48 -22.62 4.09
C HIS A 175 -3.07 -21.18 4.39
N ILE A 176 -1.80 -21.00 4.71
CA ILE A 176 -1.12 -19.71 4.71
C ILE A 176 -0.26 -19.62 3.47
N TRP A 177 -0.40 -18.53 2.74
CA TRP A 177 0.40 -18.19 1.58
C TRP A 177 1.26 -16.97 1.88
N CYS A 178 2.52 -17.01 1.42
CA CYS A 178 3.47 -15.92 1.61
C CYS A 178 4.19 -15.59 0.31
N LEU A 179 4.44 -14.29 0.12
CA LEU A 179 5.32 -13.75 -0.92
C LEU A 179 6.50 -13.05 -0.24
N ASP A 180 7.71 -13.32 -0.70
CA ASP A 180 8.93 -12.67 -0.22
C ASP A 180 9.38 -11.52 -1.14
N GLN A 181 10.30 -10.69 -0.64
CA GLN A 181 10.84 -9.54 -1.38
C GLN A 181 11.62 -9.87 -2.66
N ASN A 182 11.96 -11.15 -2.90
CA ASN A 182 12.65 -11.64 -4.10
C ASN A 182 11.69 -12.38 -5.05
N GLY A 183 10.38 -12.37 -4.75
CA GLY A 183 9.37 -13.07 -5.53
C GLY A 183 9.24 -14.56 -5.22
N LEU A 184 9.85 -15.08 -4.15
CA LEU A 184 9.67 -16.46 -3.72
C LEU A 184 8.30 -16.64 -3.06
N ILE A 185 7.64 -17.75 -3.41
CA ILE A 185 6.28 -18.05 -2.99
C ILE A 185 6.31 -19.29 -2.08
N TYR A 186 5.65 -19.18 -0.94
CA TYR A 186 5.57 -20.23 0.06
C TYR A 186 4.11 -20.54 0.40
N THR A 187 3.82 -21.79 0.71
CA THR A 187 2.54 -22.20 1.30
C THR A 187 2.74 -23.28 2.35
N PHE A 188 1.91 -23.27 3.39
CA PHE A 188 1.92 -24.25 4.46
C PHE A 188 0.60 -24.24 5.24
N ARG A 189 0.29 -25.37 5.89
CA ARG A 189 -0.86 -25.48 6.80
C ARG A 189 -0.44 -25.39 8.27
N SER A 190 0.80 -25.78 8.56
CA SER A 190 1.44 -25.80 9.86
C SER A 190 2.93 -25.48 9.74
N GLN A 191 3.65 -25.36 10.85
CA GLN A 191 5.11 -25.15 10.81
C GLN A 191 5.88 -26.31 10.16
N VAL A 192 5.29 -27.51 10.08
CA VAL A 192 5.98 -28.74 9.66
C VAL A 192 5.96 -28.94 8.14
N ASP A 193 4.98 -28.39 7.43
CA ASP A 193 4.71 -28.62 6.01
C ASP A 193 5.00 -27.38 5.14
N LEU A 194 6.08 -26.67 5.45
CA LEU A 194 6.53 -25.53 4.66
C LEU A 194 6.97 -25.92 3.25
N ASN A 195 6.17 -25.55 2.26
CA ASN A 195 6.45 -25.76 0.85
C ASN A 195 6.82 -24.44 0.16
N ARG A 196 7.76 -24.52 -0.79
CA ARG A 196 8.19 -23.37 -1.62
C ARG A 196 7.98 -23.70 -3.08
N ALA A 197 7.50 -22.73 -3.86
CA ALA A 197 7.44 -22.84 -5.31
C ALA A 197 8.84 -23.14 -5.89
N LYS A 198 8.86 -23.87 -7.01
CA LYS A 198 10.11 -24.17 -7.75
C LYS A 198 10.59 -23.00 -8.60
N PHE A 199 9.87 -21.89 -8.59
CA PHE A 199 10.13 -20.67 -9.33
C PHE A 199 9.96 -19.46 -8.41
N SER A 200 10.45 -18.30 -8.86
CA SER A 200 10.20 -17.00 -8.26
C SER A 200 9.61 -16.05 -9.29
N ILE A 201 8.86 -15.05 -8.82
CA ILE A 201 8.25 -13.99 -9.63
C ILE A 201 8.65 -12.65 -8.99
N PRO A 202 9.84 -12.12 -9.33
CA PRO A 202 10.42 -10.95 -8.65
C PRO A 202 9.58 -9.67 -8.74
N ASP A 203 8.70 -9.58 -9.74
CA ASP A 203 7.81 -8.44 -9.99
C ASP A 203 6.38 -8.69 -9.49
N ALA A 204 6.17 -9.70 -8.64
CA ALA A 204 4.89 -9.94 -8.00
C ALA A 204 4.58 -8.84 -6.99
N VAL A 205 3.36 -8.30 -7.09
CA VAL A 205 2.88 -7.15 -6.32
C VAL A 205 2.03 -7.58 -5.13
N ASP A 206 1.18 -8.58 -5.30
CA ASP A 206 0.23 -9.03 -4.27
C ASP A 206 -0.04 -10.54 -4.39
N ILE A 207 -0.50 -11.15 -3.30
CA ILE A 207 -0.92 -12.55 -3.25
C ILE A 207 -2.16 -12.71 -2.36
N VAL A 208 -3.17 -13.42 -2.87
CA VAL A 208 -4.41 -13.72 -2.14
C VAL A 208 -4.69 -15.21 -2.21
N SER A 209 -4.79 -15.85 -1.05
CA SER A 209 -5.16 -17.26 -0.94
C SER A 209 -6.65 -17.47 -1.26
N THR A 210 -6.96 -18.65 -1.74
CA THR A 210 -8.31 -19.05 -2.16
C THR A 210 -8.80 -20.24 -1.35
N ASP A 211 -10.12 -20.39 -1.28
CA ASP A 211 -10.77 -21.40 -0.43
C ASP A 211 -10.62 -22.83 -0.93
N ASP A 212 -10.17 -23.03 -2.16
CA ASP A 212 -9.73 -24.33 -2.67
C ASP A 212 -8.26 -24.66 -2.31
N GLY A 213 -7.62 -23.85 -1.46
CA GLY A 213 -6.24 -24.03 -0.99
C GLY A 213 -5.18 -23.41 -1.90
N GLY A 214 -5.54 -22.96 -3.10
CA GLY A 214 -4.64 -22.26 -4.02
C GLY A 214 -4.39 -20.80 -3.66
N ALA A 215 -3.83 -20.07 -4.63
CA ALA A 215 -3.70 -18.61 -4.55
C ALA A 215 -3.82 -17.93 -5.92
N TRP A 216 -4.15 -16.65 -5.90
CA TRP A 216 -3.97 -15.74 -7.02
C TRP A 216 -2.77 -14.84 -6.71
N LEU A 217 -1.91 -14.67 -7.70
CA LEU A 217 -0.73 -13.80 -7.65
C LEU A 217 -0.89 -12.65 -8.64
N LEU A 218 -0.70 -11.43 -8.18
CA LEU A 218 -0.77 -10.23 -9.00
C LEU A 218 0.62 -9.82 -9.49
N ARG A 219 0.73 -9.48 -10.77
CA ARG A 219 1.87 -8.80 -11.40
C ARG A 219 1.40 -7.51 -12.07
N HIS A 220 2.33 -6.68 -12.52
CA HIS A 220 2.05 -5.38 -13.14
C HIS A 220 1.05 -5.42 -14.30
N GLU A 221 1.03 -6.48 -15.12
CA GLU A 221 0.17 -6.58 -16.32
C GLU A 221 -0.61 -7.90 -16.43
N MET A 222 -0.63 -8.71 -15.37
CA MET A 222 -1.32 -9.99 -15.38
C MET A 222 -1.61 -10.53 -13.98
N VAL A 223 -2.50 -11.51 -13.91
CA VAL A 223 -2.76 -12.27 -12.68
C VAL A 223 -2.57 -13.75 -12.97
N ILE A 224 -1.85 -14.46 -12.09
CA ILE A 224 -1.51 -15.87 -12.25
C ILE A 224 -2.25 -16.70 -11.18
N ARG A 225 -2.86 -17.81 -11.61
CA ARG A 225 -3.52 -18.77 -10.73
C ARG A 225 -2.57 -19.89 -10.34
N LEU A 226 -2.48 -20.17 -9.04
CA LEU A 226 -1.71 -21.27 -8.46
C LEU A 226 -2.64 -22.29 -7.77
N THR A 227 -2.33 -23.58 -7.90
CA THR A 227 -2.94 -24.64 -7.07
C THR A 227 -2.36 -24.67 -5.66
N ASP A 228 -2.95 -25.46 -4.78
CA ASP A 228 -2.44 -25.74 -3.43
C ASP A 228 -1.08 -26.45 -3.40
N GLN A 229 -0.58 -26.96 -4.54
CA GLN A 229 0.79 -27.50 -4.69
C GLN A 229 1.74 -26.52 -5.38
N LEU A 230 1.44 -25.21 -5.40
CA LEU A 230 2.27 -24.17 -6.01
C LEU A 230 2.46 -24.35 -7.53
N ILE A 231 1.50 -25.00 -8.20
CA ILE A 231 1.56 -25.23 -9.65
C ILE A 231 0.77 -24.12 -10.35
N PRO A 232 1.39 -23.36 -11.27
CA PRO A 232 0.66 -22.41 -12.10
C PRO A 232 -0.26 -23.16 -13.06
N VAL A 233 -1.53 -22.75 -13.13
CA VAL A 233 -2.57 -23.41 -13.95
C VAL A 233 -3.20 -22.50 -14.99
N GLY A 234 -3.03 -21.20 -14.85
CA GLY A 234 -3.46 -20.27 -15.86
C GLY A 234 -3.19 -18.82 -15.47
N GLU A 235 -3.53 -17.93 -16.38
CA GLU A 235 -3.32 -16.50 -16.25
C GLU A 235 -4.45 -15.70 -16.86
N ILE A 236 -4.59 -14.46 -16.40
CA ILE A 236 -5.39 -13.43 -17.04
C ILE A 236 -4.46 -12.33 -17.52
N THR A 237 -4.54 -12.02 -18.80
CA THR A 237 -3.74 -10.99 -19.50
C THR A 237 -4.65 -9.91 -20.08
N GLY A 238 -4.07 -8.77 -20.46
CA GLY A 238 -4.80 -7.62 -21.00
C GLY A 238 -5.39 -6.70 -19.92
N VAL A 239 -5.08 -6.96 -18.65
CA VAL A 239 -5.32 -6.02 -17.55
C VAL A 239 -4.37 -4.84 -17.73
N LYS A 240 -4.87 -3.62 -17.51
CA LYS A 240 -4.15 -2.43 -17.89
C LYS A 240 -3.36 -1.83 -16.73
N ASN A 241 -4.03 -1.67 -15.59
CA ASN A 241 -3.38 -1.16 -14.39
C ASN A 241 -3.92 -1.86 -13.13
N PRO A 242 -3.61 -3.17 -12.98
CA PRO A 242 -4.10 -3.99 -11.89
C PRO A 242 -3.39 -3.65 -10.56
N LYS A 243 -4.14 -3.22 -9.54
CA LYS A 243 -3.55 -2.73 -8.27
C LYS A 243 -3.66 -3.67 -7.10
N ARG A 244 -4.74 -4.44 -7.04
CA ARG A 244 -5.03 -5.23 -5.85
C ARG A 244 -5.91 -6.42 -6.14
N LEU A 245 -5.67 -7.47 -5.36
CA LEU A 245 -6.58 -8.59 -5.24
C LEU A 245 -7.42 -8.43 -3.96
N ILE A 246 -8.73 -8.56 -4.10
CA ILE A 246 -9.69 -8.45 -2.99
C ILE A 246 -10.44 -9.75 -2.88
N ARG A 247 -10.30 -10.42 -1.73
CA ARG A 247 -11.15 -11.57 -1.38
C ARG A 247 -12.41 -11.08 -0.69
N GLN A 248 -13.56 -11.59 -1.12
CA GLN A 248 -14.86 -11.42 -0.46
C GLN A 248 -15.19 -12.72 0.27
N PRO A 249 -15.03 -12.80 1.61
CA PRO A 249 -15.25 -14.02 2.37
C PRO A 249 -16.71 -14.51 2.37
N THR A 250 -17.66 -13.64 2.07
CA THR A 250 -19.11 -13.91 2.08
C THR A 250 -19.55 -14.86 0.96
N ASP A 251 -18.86 -14.88 -0.18
CA ASP A 251 -19.10 -15.83 -1.28
C ASP A 251 -17.83 -16.47 -1.84
N HIS A 252 -16.72 -16.29 -1.12
CA HIS A 252 -15.39 -16.80 -1.46
C HIS A 252 -14.87 -16.33 -2.84
N SER A 253 -15.41 -15.22 -3.36
CA SER A 253 -14.94 -14.66 -4.62
C SER A 253 -13.65 -13.86 -4.44
N VAL A 254 -12.82 -13.84 -5.48
CA VAL A 254 -11.65 -12.97 -5.57
C VAL A 254 -11.86 -12.01 -6.72
N TRP A 255 -11.57 -10.74 -6.49
CA TRP A 255 -11.73 -9.67 -7.44
C TRP A 255 -10.40 -8.97 -7.68
N LEU A 256 -10.12 -8.66 -8.93
CA LEU A 256 -9.02 -7.81 -9.34
C LEU A 256 -9.52 -6.38 -9.52
N ILE A 257 -8.82 -5.41 -8.94
CA ILE A 257 -9.05 -3.99 -9.23
C ILE A 257 -8.16 -3.55 -10.39
N ASP A 258 -8.76 -3.32 -11.57
CA ASP A 258 -8.11 -2.83 -12.79
C ASP A 258 -8.43 -1.34 -12.94
N THR A 259 -7.53 -0.50 -12.44
CA THR A 259 -7.81 0.92 -12.17
C THR A 259 -7.96 1.77 -13.43
N GLU A 260 -7.11 1.56 -14.44
CA GLU A 260 -7.18 2.31 -15.70
C GLU A 260 -8.47 2.01 -16.47
N SER A 261 -8.95 0.77 -16.39
CA SER A 261 -10.22 0.36 -17.00
C SER A 261 -11.46 0.70 -16.14
N ASP A 262 -11.27 1.39 -15.01
CA ASP A 262 -12.33 1.78 -14.07
C ASP A 262 -13.26 0.60 -13.69
N ARG A 263 -12.68 -0.55 -13.35
CA ARG A 263 -13.44 -1.78 -13.09
C ARG A 263 -12.86 -2.70 -12.03
N ALA A 264 -13.75 -3.44 -11.36
CA ALA A 264 -13.41 -4.61 -10.57
C ALA A 264 -13.79 -5.88 -11.34
N VAL A 265 -12.85 -6.78 -11.58
CA VAL A 265 -13.04 -8.01 -12.36
C VAL A 265 -13.08 -9.22 -11.43
N ARG A 266 -14.17 -9.99 -11.48
CA ARG A 266 -14.28 -11.25 -10.74
C ARG A 266 -13.38 -12.31 -11.38
N LEU A 267 -12.47 -12.85 -10.58
CA LEU A 267 -11.55 -13.90 -11.01
C LEU A 267 -12.24 -15.28 -10.97
N PRO A 268 -11.89 -16.18 -11.90
CA PRO A 268 -12.47 -17.52 -11.95
C PRO A 268 -12.00 -18.40 -10.79
N ARG A 269 -12.83 -19.36 -10.43
CA ARG A 269 -12.47 -20.45 -9.51
C ARG A 269 -11.66 -21.51 -10.25
N LEU A 270 -10.90 -22.32 -9.51
CA LEU A 270 -10.06 -23.36 -10.11
C LEU A 270 -10.84 -24.38 -10.95
N ASN A 271 -12.08 -24.65 -10.58
CA ASN A 271 -12.96 -25.62 -11.24
C ASN A 271 -13.87 -24.99 -12.31
N ASP A 272 -13.73 -23.69 -12.58
CA ASP A 272 -14.54 -23.03 -13.61
C ASP A 272 -14.14 -23.53 -15.02
N PRO A 273 -15.07 -23.58 -15.98
CA PRO A 273 -14.79 -23.94 -17.36
C PRO A 273 -13.71 -23.05 -18.00
N SER A 274 -13.00 -23.57 -19.00
CA SER A 274 -11.97 -22.81 -19.71
C SER A 274 -12.50 -21.60 -20.47
N ASP A 275 -13.77 -21.62 -20.86
CA ASP A 275 -14.48 -20.55 -21.56
C ASP A 275 -15.30 -19.64 -20.62
N VAL A 276 -14.99 -19.68 -19.31
CA VAL A 276 -15.66 -18.83 -18.31
C VAL A 276 -15.56 -17.35 -18.69
N LYS A 277 -16.72 -16.69 -18.72
CA LYS A 277 -16.80 -15.25 -18.98
C LYS A 277 -16.41 -14.49 -17.73
N LEU A 278 -15.43 -13.59 -17.87
CA LEU A 278 -15.00 -12.72 -16.79
C LEU A 278 -16.01 -11.59 -16.61
N ILE A 279 -16.59 -11.52 -15.41
CA ILE A 279 -17.58 -10.52 -15.03
C ILE A 279 -16.85 -9.32 -14.44
N ALA A 280 -17.14 -8.12 -14.92
CA ALA A 280 -16.57 -6.88 -14.41
C ALA A 280 -17.65 -5.90 -13.95
N ALA A 281 -17.43 -5.31 -12.78
CA ALA A 281 -18.17 -4.18 -12.25
C ALA A 281 -17.48 -2.88 -12.70
N ILE A 282 -18.11 -2.08 -13.56
CA ILE A 282 -17.56 -0.84 -14.14
C ILE A 282 -18.07 0.42 -13.44
N GLY A 283 -17.25 1.48 -13.49
CA GLY A 283 -17.50 2.74 -12.79
C GLY A 283 -17.02 2.69 -11.34
N TRP A 284 -16.10 1.79 -11.03
CA TRP A 284 -15.70 1.46 -9.67
C TRP A 284 -15.00 2.62 -8.95
N ASN A 285 -14.14 3.35 -9.64
CA ASN A 285 -13.47 4.55 -9.15
C ASN A 285 -14.43 5.75 -9.04
N GLN A 286 -15.58 5.70 -9.72
CA GLN A 286 -16.58 6.77 -9.75
C GLN A 286 -17.73 6.56 -8.77
N VAL A 287 -17.76 5.43 -8.05
CA VAL A 287 -18.84 5.06 -7.11
C VAL A 287 -19.16 6.18 -6.13
N ARG A 288 -18.14 6.93 -5.68
CA ARG A 288 -18.34 8.04 -4.75
C ARG A 288 -19.24 9.16 -5.29
N ASN A 289 -19.17 9.40 -6.60
CA ASN A 289 -19.87 10.49 -7.29
C ASN A 289 -21.22 10.00 -7.83
N THR A 290 -21.23 8.81 -8.44
CA THR A 290 -22.41 8.31 -9.17
C THR A 290 -23.33 7.49 -8.29
N LYS A 291 -22.79 6.87 -7.23
CA LYS A 291 -23.44 5.82 -6.43
C LYS A 291 -23.96 4.66 -7.28
N GLN A 292 -23.40 4.47 -8.46
CA GLN A 292 -23.86 3.50 -9.46
C GLN A 292 -22.70 2.71 -10.02
N VAL A 293 -22.94 1.41 -10.23
CA VAL A 293 -22.03 0.46 -10.85
C VAL A 293 -22.83 -0.38 -11.84
N LYS A 294 -22.20 -0.76 -12.96
CA LYS A 294 -22.82 -1.69 -13.92
C LYS A 294 -21.98 -2.94 -14.05
N THR A 295 -22.64 -4.06 -14.32
CA THR A 295 -21.97 -5.33 -14.59
C THR A 295 -21.85 -5.51 -16.10
N ILE A 296 -20.65 -5.81 -16.59
CA ILE A 296 -20.37 -6.18 -17.98
C ILE A 296 -19.59 -7.49 -18.04
N ILE A 297 -19.51 -8.07 -19.23
CA ILE A 297 -18.53 -9.13 -19.52
C ILE A 297 -17.27 -8.44 -20.03
N ALA A 298 -16.12 -8.68 -19.40
CA ALA A 298 -14.82 -8.16 -19.81
C ALA A 298 -14.29 -8.98 -21.00
N THR A 299 -14.81 -8.72 -22.20
CA THR A 299 -14.45 -9.44 -23.44
C THR A 299 -13.03 -9.17 -23.93
N ASP A 300 -12.42 -8.10 -23.45
CA ASP A 300 -11.03 -7.72 -23.68
C ASP A 300 -10.04 -8.57 -22.86
N LEU A 301 -10.49 -9.14 -21.74
CA LEU A 301 -9.70 -10.03 -20.90
C LEU A 301 -9.88 -11.48 -21.31
N LYS A 302 -8.81 -12.27 -21.17
CA LYS A 302 -8.82 -13.71 -21.48
C LYS A 302 -8.28 -14.51 -20.32
N TRP A 303 -9.04 -15.54 -19.91
CA TRP A 303 -8.57 -16.59 -19.03
C TRP A 303 -7.85 -17.66 -19.85
N ASN A 304 -6.53 -17.73 -19.71
CA ASN A 304 -5.68 -18.67 -20.43
C ASN A 304 -5.25 -19.78 -19.47
N LEU A 305 -5.80 -20.99 -19.64
CA LEU A 305 -5.31 -22.16 -18.93
C LEU A 305 -3.99 -22.64 -19.53
N PHE A 306 -3.02 -22.92 -18.67
CA PHE A 306 -1.81 -23.61 -19.08
C PHE A 306 -2.18 -25.05 -19.41
N SER A 307 -1.95 -25.45 -20.66
CA SER A 307 -2.24 -26.79 -21.13
C SER A 307 -1.57 -27.82 -20.22
N ARG A 308 -2.35 -28.70 -19.57
CA ARG A 308 -1.81 -29.95 -19.00
C ARG A 308 -1.34 -30.79 -20.17
N ASN A 309 -0.09 -30.64 -20.60
CA ASN A 309 0.46 -31.50 -21.63
C ASN A 309 0.53 -32.94 -21.12
N ASN A 310 -0.51 -33.70 -21.43
CA ASN A 310 -0.41 -35.13 -21.72
C ASN A 310 0.56 -35.29 -22.90
N LYS A 311 1.84 -35.46 -22.60
CA LYS A 311 2.78 -36.34 -23.31
C LYS A 311 4.15 -36.24 -22.65
N ARG A 312 4.58 -37.37 -22.05
CA ARG A 312 5.99 -37.74 -22.05
C ARG A 312 6.43 -37.78 -23.52
N GLU A 313 7.00 -36.70 -24.04
CA GLU A 313 7.87 -36.85 -25.19
C GLU A 313 9.12 -37.57 -24.71
N LYS A 314 9.23 -38.84 -25.09
CA LYS A 314 10.50 -39.56 -25.05
C LYS A 314 11.52 -38.68 -25.79
N PRO A 315 12.71 -38.44 -25.22
CA PRO A 315 13.73 -37.70 -25.94
C PRO A 315 14.02 -38.43 -27.26
N SER A 316 13.86 -37.71 -28.36
CA SER A 316 14.30 -38.15 -29.68
C SER A 316 15.81 -38.36 -29.62
N ILE A 317 16.21 -39.60 -29.87
CA ILE A 317 17.60 -40.00 -30.06
C ILE A 317 18.05 -39.32 -31.35
N ALA A 318 18.78 -38.21 -31.23
CA ALA A 318 19.64 -37.74 -32.30
C ALA A 318 20.91 -38.59 -32.26
N GLN A 319 21.12 -39.35 -33.33
CA GLN A 319 22.28 -40.20 -33.55
C GLN A 319 23.57 -39.40 -33.40
N SER A 320 24.42 -39.83 -32.47
CA SER A 320 25.81 -39.43 -32.37
C SER A 320 26.62 -40.09 -33.50
N THR A 321 27.26 -39.28 -34.34
CA THR A 321 28.44 -39.71 -35.08
C THR A 321 29.62 -39.79 -34.11
N GLU A 322 30.12 -41.02 -33.89
CA GLU A 322 31.45 -41.27 -33.34
C GLU A 322 32.51 -40.67 -34.26
N ASP A 323 33.47 -39.92 -33.73
CA ASP A 323 34.82 -40.47 -33.56
C ASP A 323 35.78 -39.54 -32.81
N SER A 324 36.77 -40.17 -32.17
CA SER A 324 38.05 -39.66 -31.65
C SER A 324 38.20 -39.33 -30.15
N LYS A 325 38.32 -40.42 -29.37
CA LYS A 325 39.40 -40.74 -28.38
C LYS A 325 39.98 -39.61 -27.51
N VAL A 326 39.79 -39.69 -26.18
CA VAL A 326 40.88 -39.63 -25.17
C VAL A 326 40.51 -40.45 -23.92
N LYS A 327 41.53 -41.11 -23.36
CA LYS A 327 41.62 -42.15 -22.31
C LYS A 327 41.06 -41.78 -20.91
N ILE A 328 40.56 -42.81 -20.24
CA ILE A 328 40.22 -42.87 -18.81
C ILE A 328 41.49 -42.98 -17.95
N ARG A 329 41.56 -42.21 -16.86
CA ARG A 329 42.29 -42.55 -15.64
C ARG A 329 41.40 -42.28 -14.43
N THR A 330 41.24 -43.32 -13.62
CA THR A 330 40.62 -43.35 -12.29
C THR A 330 41.60 -42.86 -11.23
N GLU A 331 41.16 -42.01 -10.29
CA GLU A 331 41.60 -42.03 -8.86
C GLU A 331 40.83 -41.01 -7.99
N THR A 332 40.11 -41.57 -7.00
CA THR A 332 39.98 -41.18 -5.58
C THR A 332 40.09 -39.71 -5.11
N ASN A 333 38.94 -39.18 -4.63
CA ASN A 333 38.73 -38.25 -3.49
C ASN A 333 39.49 -36.88 -3.39
N PRO A 334 38.98 -35.90 -2.62
CA PRO A 334 38.50 -34.62 -3.16
C PRO A 334 39.52 -33.47 -3.05
N PRO A 335 39.37 -32.41 -3.88
CA PRO A 335 39.91 -31.09 -3.54
C PRO A 335 38.85 -29.98 -3.59
N THR A 336 38.84 -29.20 -2.50
CA THR A 336 38.56 -27.77 -2.40
C THR A 336 38.45 -27.02 -3.73
N VAL A 337 37.27 -26.47 -4.04
CA VAL A 337 37.09 -25.52 -5.14
C VAL A 337 36.87 -24.11 -4.60
N LYS A 338 37.91 -23.30 -4.76
CA LYS A 338 37.85 -21.84 -4.79
C LYS A 338 36.87 -21.43 -5.89
N THR A 339 35.81 -20.69 -5.54
CA THR A 339 34.94 -20.02 -6.50
C THR A 339 35.75 -18.96 -7.25
N ARG A 340 36.17 -19.27 -8.47
CA ARG A 340 36.69 -18.30 -9.42
C ARG A 340 35.50 -17.46 -9.88
N LEU A 341 35.37 -16.27 -9.31
CA LEU A 341 34.51 -15.20 -9.80
C LEU A 341 34.83 -15.03 -11.30
N LEU A 342 33.90 -15.39 -12.18
CA LEU A 342 33.91 -14.90 -13.55
C LEU A 342 33.55 -13.42 -13.47
N LEU A 343 34.57 -12.59 -13.18
CA LEU A 343 34.53 -11.18 -13.53
C LEU A 343 34.34 -11.13 -15.05
N SER A 344 33.10 -10.85 -15.47
CA SER A 344 32.90 -10.15 -16.73
C SER A 344 33.78 -8.90 -16.66
N LYS A 345 34.71 -8.78 -17.62
CA LYS A 345 35.48 -7.54 -17.77
C LYS A 345 34.46 -6.40 -17.89
N PRO A 346 34.63 -5.31 -17.12
CA PRO A 346 33.77 -4.16 -17.29
C PRO A 346 33.99 -3.65 -18.72
N ILE A 347 32.93 -3.60 -19.51
CA ILE A 347 32.90 -2.69 -20.64
C ILE A 347 32.94 -1.32 -19.97
N ALA A 348 34.13 -0.72 -19.91
CA ALA A 348 34.31 0.66 -19.54
C ALA A 348 33.63 1.51 -20.62
N SER A 349 32.31 1.68 -20.53
CA SER A 349 31.66 2.81 -21.14
C SER A 349 32.27 4.03 -20.47
N LYS A 350 33.05 4.81 -21.21
CA LYS A 350 33.39 6.19 -20.84
C LYS A 350 32.07 6.92 -20.61
N MET A 351 31.59 6.95 -19.37
CA MET A 351 30.49 7.81 -18.96
C MET A 351 31.05 9.22 -19.02
N LYS A 352 30.50 10.04 -19.93
CA LYS A 352 30.63 11.49 -19.83
C LYS A 352 30.02 11.89 -18.49
N ASP A 353 30.74 12.71 -17.72
CA ASP A 353 30.17 13.45 -16.60
C ASP A 353 28.99 14.28 -17.12
N LEU A 354 27.78 13.75 -16.97
CA LEU A 354 26.56 14.42 -17.38
C LEU A 354 26.25 15.46 -16.30
N LYS A 355 26.69 16.70 -16.54
CA LYS A 355 26.36 17.83 -15.67
C LYS A 355 24.84 17.94 -15.52
N PRO A 356 24.33 18.24 -14.30
CA PRO A 356 22.91 18.45 -14.08
C PRO A 356 22.37 19.58 -14.97
N ILE A 357 21.11 19.45 -15.38
CA ILE A 357 20.43 20.47 -16.20
C ILE A 357 19.57 21.30 -15.25
N ALA A 358 19.89 22.59 -15.12
CA ALA A 358 19.10 23.50 -14.31
C ALA A 358 17.90 24.07 -15.09
N VAL A 359 16.76 24.14 -14.41
CA VAL A 359 15.50 24.75 -14.84
C VAL A 359 15.23 25.92 -13.89
N PRO A 360 15.74 27.13 -14.22
CA PRO A 360 15.51 28.33 -13.41
C PRO A 360 14.05 28.77 -13.50
N ILE A 361 13.59 29.53 -12.50
CA ILE A 361 12.31 30.24 -12.57
C ILE A 361 12.43 31.34 -13.62
N SER A 362 11.44 31.46 -14.51
CA SER A 362 11.46 32.53 -15.51
C SER A 362 11.32 33.89 -14.82
N PRO A 363 12.05 34.94 -15.22
CA PRO A 363 11.93 36.27 -14.62
C PRO A 363 10.52 36.88 -14.63
N ASN A 364 9.65 36.39 -15.53
CA ASN A 364 8.26 36.83 -15.66
C ASN A 364 7.24 35.87 -15.03
N GLU A 365 7.70 34.79 -14.40
CA GLU A 365 6.82 33.80 -13.75
C GLU A 365 6.34 34.36 -12.41
N THR A 366 5.03 34.51 -12.26
CA THR A 366 4.39 34.87 -10.99
C THR A 366 3.59 33.70 -10.45
N PHE A 367 3.32 33.71 -9.14
CA PHE A 367 2.57 32.66 -8.44
C PHE A 367 1.23 33.18 -7.90
N ASP A 368 0.74 34.31 -8.40
CA ASP A 368 -0.47 34.99 -7.90
C ASP A 368 -1.76 34.21 -8.21
N HIS A 369 -1.70 33.27 -9.17
CA HIS A 369 -2.81 32.38 -9.53
C HIS A 369 -2.96 31.20 -8.56
N VAL A 370 -2.01 30.99 -7.67
CA VAL A 370 -2.05 29.92 -6.68
C VAL A 370 -3.10 30.25 -5.62
N PRO A 371 -4.08 29.36 -5.35
CA PRO A 371 -5.12 29.61 -4.37
C PRO A 371 -4.57 29.85 -2.98
N VAL A 372 -5.15 30.84 -2.32
CA VAL A 372 -4.83 31.18 -0.94
C VAL A 372 -6.04 30.84 -0.09
N PHE A 373 -5.85 29.91 0.83
CA PHE A 373 -6.83 29.57 1.85
C PHE A 373 -6.41 30.20 3.18
N PRO A 374 -7.34 30.65 4.04
CA PRO A 374 -7.01 31.07 5.40
C PRO A 374 -6.21 29.97 6.12
N ASN A 375 -5.01 30.30 6.61
CA ASN A 375 -4.05 29.35 7.20
C ASN A 375 -3.77 28.10 6.33
N GLY A 376 -3.87 28.21 5.00
CA GLY A 376 -3.75 27.08 4.09
C GLY A 376 -4.85 26.01 4.24
N GLY A 377 -5.97 26.34 4.90
CA GLY A 377 -7.04 25.40 5.24
C GLY A 377 -6.81 24.64 6.55
N LEU A 378 -5.79 25.01 7.33
CA LEU A 378 -5.53 24.47 8.66
C LEU A 378 -6.44 25.15 9.69
N VAL A 379 -7.30 24.35 10.33
CA VAL A 379 -8.25 24.80 11.37
C VAL A 379 -7.59 24.79 12.75
N SER A 380 -6.73 23.81 13.02
CA SER A 380 -5.97 23.74 14.29
C SER A 380 -4.66 22.99 14.10
N VAL A 381 -3.65 23.32 14.91
CA VAL A 381 -2.36 22.63 14.95
C VAL A 381 -1.79 22.60 16.35
N GLU A 382 -1.36 21.42 16.78
CA GLU A 382 -0.71 21.21 18.07
C GLU A 382 0.43 20.21 17.91
N LEU A 383 1.59 20.50 18.50
CA LEU A 383 2.75 19.63 18.49
C LEU A 383 3.16 19.30 19.92
N TYR A 384 3.33 18.00 20.20
CA TYR A 384 3.75 17.49 21.50
C TYR A 384 5.11 16.80 21.36
N ASN A 385 6.05 17.10 22.25
CA ASN A 385 7.29 16.34 22.42
C ASN A 385 7.05 15.11 23.33
N SER A 386 6.06 14.30 22.96
CA SER A 386 5.74 13.02 23.57
C SER A 386 4.65 12.31 22.75
N LEU A 387 4.38 11.04 23.08
CA LEU A 387 3.20 10.36 22.58
C LEU A 387 1.92 10.98 23.20
N SER A 388 1.08 11.60 22.36
CA SER A 388 -0.22 12.13 22.78
C SER A 388 -1.38 11.22 22.35
N GLN A 389 -2.25 10.89 23.32
CA GLN A 389 -3.51 10.19 23.08
C GLN A 389 -4.65 11.14 22.69
N LYS A 390 -4.43 12.47 22.68
CA LYS A 390 -5.42 13.43 22.20
C LYS A 390 -5.72 13.21 20.71
N ARG A 391 -6.96 13.46 20.32
CA ARG A 391 -7.48 13.29 18.96
C ARG A 391 -8.35 14.47 18.60
N ILE A 392 -8.27 14.90 17.35
CA ILE A 392 -9.23 15.81 16.75
C ILE A 392 -10.29 14.92 16.09
N GLN A 393 -11.55 15.09 16.47
CA GLN A 393 -12.66 14.33 15.89
C GLN A 393 -12.93 14.83 14.46
N ASN A 394 -13.24 13.90 13.56
CA ASN A 394 -13.77 14.29 12.26
C ASN A 394 -15.20 14.79 12.43
N THR A 395 -15.52 15.89 11.78
CA THR A 395 -16.87 16.46 11.69
C THR A 395 -17.24 16.66 10.22
N ASP A 396 -18.43 17.18 9.96
CA ASP A 396 -18.87 17.66 8.64
C ASP A 396 -18.12 18.92 8.17
N GLN A 397 -17.28 19.53 9.01
CA GLN A 397 -16.49 20.72 8.68
C GLN A 397 -14.99 20.48 8.66
N MET A 398 -14.51 19.44 9.37
CA MET A 398 -13.09 19.25 9.62
C MET A 398 -12.68 17.78 9.69
N LEU A 399 -11.50 17.50 9.13
CA LEU A 399 -10.78 16.24 9.20
C LEU A 399 -9.64 16.35 10.22
N GLY A 400 -9.77 15.65 11.34
CA GLY A 400 -8.70 15.49 12.31
C GLY A 400 -7.65 14.50 11.82
N ARG A 401 -6.38 14.90 11.83
CA ARG A 401 -5.24 14.02 11.56
C ARG A 401 -4.26 14.08 12.70
N ARG A 402 -3.59 12.95 12.89
CA ARG A 402 -2.57 12.79 13.91
C ARG A 402 -1.42 11.99 13.35
N PHE A 403 -0.24 12.57 13.49
CA PHE A 403 1.02 11.98 13.07
C PHE A 403 1.87 11.72 14.30
N ILE A 404 2.53 10.58 14.30
CA ILE A 404 3.47 10.21 15.35
C ILE A 404 4.74 9.76 14.67
N TRP A 405 5.87 10.34 15.08
CA TRP A 405 7.18 9.94 14.58
C TRP A 405 8.22 10.02 15.68
N ASN A 406 9.37 9.39 15.42
CA ASN A 406 10.53 9.48 16.28
C ASN A 406 11.64 10.25 15.58
N PHE A 407 12.34 11.09 16.34
CA PHE A 407 13.54 11.79 15.90
C PHE A 407 14.58 11.74 17.01
N GLU A 408 15.76 11.20 16.72
CA GLU A 408 16.89 11.07 17.66
C GLU A 408 16.55 10.40 19.01
N GLY A 409 15.61 9.45 19.00
CA GLY A 409 15.19 8.69 20.19
C GLY A 409 13.96 9.26 20.91
N GLU A 410 13.54 10.48 20.59
CA GLU A 410 12.35 11.11 21.16
C GLU A 410 11.12 10.92 20.26
N THR A 411 9.93 10.80 20.86
CA THR A 411 8.66 10.65 20.15
C THR A 411 7.90 11.97 20.09
N TYR A 412 7.47 12.35 18.89
CA TYR A 412 6.67 13.55 18.65
C TYR A 412 5.27 13.19 18.16
N THR A 413 4.27 13.98 18.57
CA THR A 413 2.89 13.87 18.08
C THR A 413 2.42 15.21 17.52
N LEU A 414 2.11 15.26 16.23
CA LEU A 414 1.47 16.39 15.56
C LEU A 414 -0.03 16.12 15.39
N LEU A 415 -0.87 17.00 15.91
CA LEU A 415 -2.31 17.03 15.65
C LEU A 415 -2.61 18.17 14.69
N VAL A 416 -3.33 17.88 13.62
CA VAL A 416 -3.84 18.89 12.69
C VAL A 416 -5.33 18.71 12.46
N GLY A 417 -6.06 19.81 12.49
CA GLY A 417 -7.44 19.88 12.02
C GLY A 417 -7.46 20.50 10.63
N LEU A 418 -7.94 19.77 9.63
CA LEU A 418 -7.92 20.16 8.23
C LEU A 418 -9.34 20.47 7.76
N SER A 419 -9.58 21.60 7.09
CA SER A 419 -10.91 21.95 6.59
C SER A 419 -11.41 20.94 5.56
N LEU A 420 -12.62 20.42 5.75
CA LEU A 420 -13.25 19.50 4.80
C LEU A 420 -13.61 20.21 3.48
N ASP A 421 -14.01 21.48 3.53
CA ASP A 421 -14.33 22.27 2.34
C ASP A 421 -13.09 22.52 1.46
N VAL A 422 -11.95 22.81 2.10
CA VAL A 422 -10.68 22.95 1.40
C VAL A 422 -10.25 21.61 0.79
N TYR A 423 -10.39 20.50 1.52
CA TYR A 423 -10.15 19.16 0.96
C TYR A 423 -11.02 18.88 -0.29
N ASN A 424 -12.32 19.19 -0.21
CA ASN A 424 -13.25 19.01 -1.33
C ASN A 424 -12.85 19.85 -2.55
N THR A 425 -12.26 21.02 -2.34
CA THR A 425 -11.71 21.86 -3.42
C THR A 425 -10.51 21.17 -4.09
N TYR A 426 -9.53 20.70 -3.30
CA TYR A 426 -8.36 20.00 -3.82
C TYR A 426 -8.70 18.71 -4.57
N SER A 427 -9.61 17.91 -4.02
CA SER A 427 -9.98 16.61 -4.59
C SER A 427 -10.67 16.68 -5.96
N ASN A 428 -11.11 17.87 -6.38
CA ASN A 428 -11.77 18.13 -7.67
C ASN A 428 -10.92 19.03 -8.60
N ARG A 429 -9.68 19.32 -8.23
CA ARG A 429 -8.81 20.24 -8.95
C ARG A 429 -7.79 19.50 -9.82
N ASP A 430 -7.50 20.10 -10.99
CA ASP A 430 -6.38 19.69 -11.84
C ASP A 430 -5.03 19.86 -11.11
N ARG A 431 -4.03 19.10 -11.55
CA ARG A 431 -2.72 19.04 -10.90
C ARG A 431 -1.77 20.12 -11.47
N LEU A 432 -1.35 21.07 -10.63
CA LEU A 432 -0.37 22.11 -10.99
C LEU A 432 1.06 21.57 -11.16
N LYS A 433 2.00 22.36 -11.68
CA LYS A 433 3.43 21.97 -11.71
C LYS A 433 3.98 21.86 -10.29
N TRP A 434 5.03 21.04 -10.08
CA TRP A 434 5.60 20.81 -8.75
C TRP A 434 5.95 22.11 -8.00
N ILE A 435 6.56 23.08 -8.67
CA ILE A 435 6.94 24.36 -8.05
C ILE A 435 5.71 25.15 -7.59
N GLU A 436 4.67 25.22 -8.39
CA GLU A 436 3.41 25.89 -8.02
C GLU A 436 2.74 25.17 -6.83
N MET A 437 2.77 23.83 -6.80
CA MET A 437 2.26 23.04 -5.68
C MET A 437 3.05 23.26 -4.38
N VAL A 438 4.38 23.44 -4.46
CA VAL A 438 5.23 23.79 -3.31
C VAL A 438 4.91 25.20 -2.80
N VAL A 439 4.74 26.17 -3.71
CA VAL A 439 4.38 27.54 -3.33
C VAL A 439 3.00 27.58 -2.66
N GLU A 440 2.02 26.86 -3.21
CA GLU A 440 0.70 26.70 -2.61
C GLU A 440 0.78 26.04 -1.24
N GLY A 441 1.53 24.94 -1.16
CA GLY A 441 1.70 24.15 0.04
C GLY A 441 2.35 24.92 1.19
N SER A 442 3.13 25.97 0.93
CA SER A 442 3.66 26.85 1.98
C SER A 442 2.55 27.51 2.82
N GLY A 443 1.35 27.69 2.28
CA GLY A 443 0.21 28.23 3.04
C GLY A 443 -0.21 27.34 4.21
N ILE A 444 -0.32 26.02 4.00
CA ILE A 444 -0.57 25.06 5.10
C ILE A 444 0.73 24.71 5.83
N GLY A 445 1.85 24.75 5.14
CA GLY A 445 3.18 24.46 5.66
C GLY A 445 3.60 25.45 6.75
N GLN A 446 3.30 26.73 6.60
CA GLN A 446 3.71 27.78 7.53
C GLN A 446 3.29 27.53 8.99
N PRO A 447 1.99 27.40 9.33
CA PRO A 447 1.59 27.19 10.72
C PRO A 447 2.10 25.86 11.32
N ILE A 448 2.36 24.83 10.49
CA ILE A 448 2.97 23.57 10.95
C ILE A 448 4.47 23.76 11.20
N ALA A 449 5.16 24.42 10.27
CA ALA A 449 6.57 24.73 10.33
C ALA A 449 6.90 25.62 11.54
N GLU A 450 6.05 26.59 11.86
CA GLU A 450 6.17 27.41 13.07
C GLU A 450 6.19 26.55 14.34
N LYS A 451 5.35 25.50 14.44
CA LYS A 451 5.37 24.56 15.57
C LYS A 451 6.66 23.72 15.61
N LEU A 452 7.15 23.26 14.47
CA LEU A 452 8.41 22.52 14.40
C LEU A 452 9.60 23.42 14.80
N ASN A 453 9.60 24.68 14.34
CA ASN A 453 10.62 25.67 14.69
C ASN A 453 10.57 26.06 16.17
N GLN A 454 9.38 26.14 16.77
CA GLN A 454 9.24 26.40 18.21
C GLN A 454 9.96 25.33 19.03
N VAL A 455 9.81 24.05 18.68
CA VAL A 455 10.55 22.95 19.34
C VAL A 455 12.07 23.13 19.19
N ALA A 456 12.53 23.49 17.99
CA ALA A 456 13.95 23.73 17.75
C ALA A 456 14.49 24.91 18.56
N GLN A 457 13.75 26.01 18.66
CA GLN A 457 14.11 27.19 19.45
C GLN A 457 14.18 26.86 20.94
N GLU A 458 13.17 26.17 21.48
CA GLU A 458 13.13 25.76 22.90
C GLU A 458 14.31 24.86 23.30
N ASN A 459 14.85 24.10 22.33
CA ASN A 459 15.98 23.19 22.56
C ASN A 459 17.32 23.72 22.00
N ASN A 460 17.38 24.98 21.54
CA ASN A 460 18.57 25.62 20.96
C ASN A 460 19.21 24.83 19.80
N TRP A 461 18.38 24.29 18.90
CA TRP A 461 18.86 23.51 17.76
C TRP A 461 19.46 24.39 16.66
N SER A 462 20.45 23.83 15.94
CA SER A 462 20.94 24.45 14.71
C SER A 462 19.90 24.36 13.60
N ARG A 463 20.13 25.15 12.55
CA ARG A 463 19.31 25.12 11.34
C ARG A 463 19.35 23.74 10.66
N GLU A 464 20.52 23.12 10.60
CA GLU A 464 20.72 21.79 10.02
C GLU A 464 19.94 20.71 10.77
N ARG A 465 19.89 20.80 12.12
CA ARG A 465 19.10 19.88 12.94
C ARG A 465 17.60 20.10 12.76
N LEU A 466 17.13 21.35 12.69
CA LEU A 466 15.74 21.66 12.37
C LEU A 466 15.34 21.12 10.99
N ALA A 467 16.22 21.24 9.98
CA ALA A 467 15.95 20.68 8.65
C ALA A 467 15.78 19.16 8.70
N ASN A 468 16.70 18.43 9.35
CA ASN A 468 16.58 16.98 9.53
C ASN A 468 15.35 16.61 10.37
N PHE A 469 14.94 17.42 11.36
CA PHE A 469 13.72 17.19 12.11
C PHE A 469 12.46 17.28 11.23
N VAL A 470 12.37 18.31 10.39
CA VAL A 470 11.27 18.45 9.41
C VAL A 470 11.26 17.28 8.43
N ILE A 471 12.42 16.91 7.89
CA ILE A 471 12.55 15.76 6.98
C ILE A 471 12.13 14.46 7.69
N SER A 472 12.51 14.25 8.95
CA SER A 472 12.13 13.06 9.71
C SER A 472 10.62 12.91 9.90
N PHE A 473 9.89 14.03 10.05
CA PHE A 473 8.44 14.04 10.09
C PHE A 473 7.86 13.54 8.77
N VAL A 474 8.33 14.08 7.64
CA VAL A 474 7.84 13.69 6.31
C VAL A 474 8.22 12.24 5.97
N GLN A 475 9.46 11.84 6.25
CA GLN A 475 9.94 10.45 6.13
C GLN A 475 9.15 9.46 7.00
N SER A 476 8.52 9.95 8.07
CA SER A 476 7.70 9.10 8.93
C SER A 476 6.42 8.64 8.26
N LEU A 477 5.95 9.39 7.24
CA LEU A 477 4.76 9.10 6.48
C LEU A 477 5.01 7.84 5.64
N PRO A 478 4.13 6.81 5.73
CA PRO A 478 4.26 5.62 4.91
C PRO A 478 4.21 5.93 3.41
N TYR A 479 5.14 5.32 2.68
CA TYR A 479 5.19 5.38 1.22
C TYR A 479 3.95 4.72 0.62
N THR A 480 3.32 5.40 -0.33
CA THR A 480 2.21 4.91 -1.14
C THR A 480 2.47 5.34 -2.57
N ALA A 481 2.99 4.42 -3.39
CA ALA A 481 3.13 4.65 -4.83
C ALA A 481 1.79 5.13 -5.42
N ASP A 482 1.84 6.13 -6.30
CA ASP A 482 0.73 6.72 -7.05
C ASP A 482 -0.27 5.72 -7.60
N ASP A 483 0.33 4.63 -8.04
CA ASP A 483 -0.26 3.47 -8.62
C ASP A 483 -1.26 2.81 -7.62
N VAL A 484 -0.91 2.68 -6.34
CA VAL A 484 -1.81 2.21 -5.26
C VAL A 484 -2.77 3.31 -4.76
N ALA A 485 -2.44 4.59 -4.93
CA ALA A 485 -3.15 5.69 -4.26
C ALA A 485 -4.33 6.27 -5.05
N THR A 486 -4.28 6.33 -6.37
CA THR A 486 -5.28 7.09 -7.17
C THR A 486 -5.71 6.45 -8.48
N GLY A 487 -4.99 5.43 -8.96
CA GLY A 487 -5.33 4.72 -10.20
C GLY A 487 -4.94 5.44 -11.50
N TYR A 488 -4.16 6.53 -11.41
CA TYR A 488 -3.52 7.19 -12.55
C TYR A 488 -1.99 7.04 -12.42
N ASP A 489 -1.28 6.85 -13.54
CA ASP A 489 0.16 7.13 -13.56
C ASP A 489 0.35 8.64 -13.27
N GLU A 490 1.19 8.99 -12.29
CA GLU A 490 1.61 10.38 -11.97
C GLU A 490 0.54 11.28 -11.32
N PHE A 491 -0.26 10.77 -10.37
CA PHE A 491 -1.16 11.61 -9.56
C PHE A 491 -0.43 12.22 -8.35
N LYS A 492 0.25 13.33 -8.59
CA LYS A 492 0.77 14.18 -7.50
C LYS A 492 -0.35 14.76 -6.61
N MET A 493 -0.25 14.51 -5.31
CA MET A 493 -1.05 15.13 -4.26
C MET A 493 -0.51 16.49 -3.86
N TYR A 494 -1.41 17.44 -3.60
CA TYR A 494 -1.03 18.69 -2.93
C TYR A 494 -0.60 18.41 -1.49
N ALA A 495 0.25 19.25 -0.90
CA ALA A 495 0.70 19.09 0.51
C ALA A 495 -0.48 18.90 1.48
N PHE A 496 -1.60 19.59 1.23
CA PHE A 496 -2.85 19.43 1.97
C PHE A 496 -3.40 18.00 1.88
N GLU A 497 -3.49 17.45 0.66
CA GLU A 497 -3.97 16.08 0.42
C GLU A 497 -3.01 15.04 1.01
N THR A 498 -1.69 15.25 0.93
CA THR A 498 -0.68 14.39 1.57
C THR A 498 -0.89 14.30 3.08
N LEU A 499 -1.23 15.42 3.74
CA LEU A 499 -1.60 15.42 5.16
C LEU A 499 -2.94 14.72 5.42
N VAL A 500 -3.95 14.90 4.56
CA VAL A 500 -5.24 14.19 4.67
C VAL A 500 -5.08 12.68 4.47
N ALA A 501 -4.28 12.24 3.51
CA ALA A 501 -3.98 10.84 3.22
C ALA A 501 -3.04 10.23 4.28
N GLY A 502 -2.20 11.08 4.85
CA GLY A 502 -1.18 10.76 5.84
C GLY A 502 0.10 10.16 5.28
N GLY A 503 0.36 10.37 3.99
CA GLY A 503 1.58 10.04 3.21
C GLY A 503 1.26 9.94 1.73
N GLY A 504 2.27 9.52 0.95
CA GLY A 504 2.30 9.61 -0.50
C GLY A 504 3.57 8.93 -1.02
N ASP A 505 3.88 9.11 -2.29
CA ASP A 505 5.13 8.64 -2.88
C ASP A 505 6.20 9.75 -2.93
N CYS A 506 7.13 9.66 -3.88
CA CYS A 506 8.32 10.51 -3.90
C CYS A 506 7.95 11.97 -4.16
N GLU A 507 7.11 12.24 -5.14
CA GLU A 507 6.64 13.59 -5.46
C GLU A 507 5.84 14.21 -4.33
N ASP A 508 4.91 13.46 -3.73
CA ASP A 508 4.01 13.96 -2.68
C ASP A 508 4.78 14.37 -1.43
N THR A 509 5.74 13.54 -1.04
CA THR A 509 6.56 13.76 0.14
C THR A 509 7.58 14.88 -0.11
N VAL A 510 8.14 14.99 -1.31
CA VAL A 510 8.99 16.14 -1.69
C VAL A 510 8.20 17.43 -1.67
N ILE A 511 6.98 17.47 -2.23
CA ILE A 511 6.13 18.66 -2.23
C ILE A 511 5.82 19.08 -0.78
N LEU A 512 5.46 18.15 0.09
CA LEU A 512 5.19 18.45 1.51
C LEU A 512 6.44 18.93 2.26
N ALA A 513 7.58 18.25 2.10
CA ALA A 513 8.84 18.63 2.75
C ALA A 513 9.32 20.01 2.29
N ALA A 514 9.30 20.25 0.97
CA ALA A 514 9.67 21.53 0.40
C ALA A 514 8.74 22.65 0.87
N SER A 515 7.43 22.38 0.97
CA SER A 515 6.45 23.36 1.49
C SER A 515 6.77 23.79 2.92
N LEU A 516 7.09 22.83 3.80
CA LEU A 516 7.44 23.09 5.20
C LEU A 516 8.78 23.83 5.35
N LEU A 517 9.83 23.36 4.66
CA LEU A 517 11.16 23.97 4.72
C LEU A 517 11.19 25.35 4.06
N ARG A 518 10.44 25.54 2.98
CA ARG A 518 10.26 26.87 2.36
C ARG A 518 9.64 27.85 3.34
N SER A 519 8.65 27.42 4.13
CA SER A 519 8.05 28.25 5.19
C SER A 519 9.02 28.62 6.31
N LEU A 520 10.12 27.88 6.46
CA LEU A 520 11.24 28.19 7.36
C LEU A 520 12.38 28.95 6.65
N SER A 521 12.12 29.47 5.45
CA SER A 521 13.08 30.24 4.64
C SER A 521 14.35 29.47 4.25
N TYR A 522 14.29 28.15 4.11
CA TYR A 522 15.39 27.40 3.49
C TYR A 522 15.41 27.63 1.98
N ASP A 523 16.61 27.67 1.41
CA ASP A 523 16.81 27.68 -0.03
C ASP A 523 16.80 26.23 -0.54
N LEU A 524 15.96 25.96 -1.54
CA LEU A 524 15.57 24.62 -1.97
C LEU A 524 15.61 24.47 -3.48
N ILE A 525 15.92 23.26 -3.93
CA ILE A 525 15.78 22.82 -5.32
C ILE A 525 15.05 21.48 -5.33
N LEU A 526 14.16 21.25 -6.29
CA LEU A 526 13.65 19.90 -6.56
C LEU A 526 14.63 19.17 -7.49
N LEU A 527 15.05 17.99 -7.07
CA LEU A 527 15.97 17.12 -7.79
C LEU A 527 15.14 16.05 -8.51
N ASN A 528 15.19 16.03 -9.83
CA ASN A 528 14.49 15.03 -10.63
C ASN A 528 15.49 14.14 -11.39
N PRO A 529 16.03 13.10 -10.75
CA PRO A 529 16.54 11.94 -11.47
C PRO A 529 15.40 11.23 -12.22
N LYS A 530 15.72 10.52 -13.30
CA LYS A 530 14.69 9.82 -14.09
C LYS A 530 13.89 8.85 -13.20
N GLY A 531 12.57 9.05 -13.13
CA GLY A 531 11.64 8.17 -12.42
C GLY A 531 11.60 8.36 -10.90
N HIS A 532 12.18 9.45 -10.37
CA HIS A 532 12.15 9.76 -8.94
C HIS A 532 12.19 11.27 -8.72
N LEU A 533 11.66 11.73 -7.58
CA LEU A 533 11.79 13.11 -7.14
C LEU A 533 12.40 13.13 -5.74
N ALA A 534 13.39 13.99 -5.55
CA ALA A 534 14.05 14.23 -4.26
C ALA A 534 14.17 15.73 -3.99
N LEU A 535 14.53 16.08 -2.77
CA LEU A 535 14.72 17.47 -2.36
C LEU A 535 16.21 17.80 -2.27
N GLY A 536 16.60 18.99 -2.73
CA GLY A 536 17.91 19.58 -2.49
C GLY A 536 17.78 20.69 -1.45
N VAL A 537 18.50 20.59 -0.34
CA VAL A 537 18.47 21.58 0.75
C VAL A 537 19.82 22.28 0.85
N SER A 538 19.84 23.60 0.77
CA SER A 538 21.04 24.40 1.01
C SER A 538 21.33 24.59 2.50
N GLY A 539 22.60 24.51 2.89
CA GLY A 539 23.05 24.66 4.28
C GLY A 539 24.41 24.04 4.54
N GLN A 540 24.84 24.00 5.80
CA GLN A 540 26.13 23.43 6.20
C GLN A 540 26.00 21.92 6.50
N PHE A 541 25.65 21.14 5.48
CA PHE A 541 25.56 19.68 5.59
C PHE A 541 26.82 18.99 5.06
N SER A 542 26.84 17.67 5.14
CA SER A 542 27.92 16.83 4.58
C SER A 542 27.32 15.76 3.67
N GLY A 543 28.05 15.34 2.64
CA GLY A 543 27.64 14.26 1.74
C GLY A 543 27.32 14.72 0.32
N ALA A 544 26.43 13.98 -0.36
CA ALA A 544 26.09 14.18 -1.76
C ALA A 544 25.30 15.48 -1.95
N HIS A 545 25.77 16.31 -2.88
CA HIS A 545 25.17 17.61 -3.17
C HIS A 545 25.32 17.97 -4.66
N TYR A 546 24.55 18.97 -5.08
CA TYR A 546 24.59 19.58 -6.40
C TYR A 546 24.85 21.09 -6.24
N GLU A 547 25.69 21.65 -7.11
CA GLU A 547 25.99 23.08 -7.12
C GLU A 547 25.04 23.81 -8.08
N TYR A 548 24.45 24.92 -7.62
CA TYR A 548 23.63 25.81 -8.42
C TYR A 548 23.67 27.23 -7.84
N ASN A 549 23.88 28.25 -8.67
CA ASN A 549 23.99 29.66 -8.26
C ASN A 549 24.92 29.89 -7.05
N ASP A 550 26.13 29.30 -7.08
CA ASP A 550 27.15 29.38 -6.03
C ASP A 550 26.73 28.82 -4.65
N LEU A 551 25.61 28.08 -4.59
CA LEU A 551 25.15 27.36 -3.41
C LEU A 551 25.26 25.84 -3.61
N GLN A 552 25.49 25.14 -2.49
CA GLN A 552 25.48 23.68 -2.45
C GLN A 552 24.12 23.20 -1.93
N TYR A 553 23.43 22.38 -2.73
CA TYR A 553 22.15 21.76 -2.39
C TYR A 553 22.37 20.28 -2.11
N PHE A 554 22.28 19.89 -0.84
CA PHE A 554 22.49 18.53 -0.40
C PHE A 554 21.26 17.67 -0.69
N TYR A 555 21.48 16.48 -1.26
CA TYR A 555 20.41 15.55 -1.57
C TYR A 555 19.69 15.13 -0.29
N SER A 556 18.38 15.21 -0.28
CA SER A 556 17.52 14.85 0.84
C SER A 556 16.44 13.91 0.35
N GLU A 557 16.52 12.66 0.82
CA GLU A 557 15.50 11.64 0.56
C GLU A 557 14.31 11.89 1.49
N THR A 558 13.12 12.06 0.92
CA THR A 558 11.88 12.27 1.70
C THR A 558 11.08 10.98 1.88
N THR A 559 11.43 9.92 1.15
CA THR A 559 10.76 8.62 1.22
C THR A 559 11.56 7.60 2.04
N GLY A 560 10.88 6.90 2.94
CA GLY A 560 11.52 5.96 3.84
C GLY A 560 12.23 6.66 5.02
N LYS A 561 12.50 5.89 6.08
CA LYS A 561 12.99 6.41 7.35
C LYS A 561 14.51 6.30 7.47
N GLY A 562 15.11 7.28 8.12
CA GLY A 562 16.50 7.21 8.59
C GLY A 562 17.53 7.69 7.57
N TRP A 563 17.10 8.41 6.54
CA TRP A 563 18.01 9.12 5.65
C TRP A 563 18.32 10.50 6.24
N GLU A 564 19.59 10.83 6.37
CA GLU A 564 20.03 12.18 6.71
C GLU A 564 20.22 13.01 5.44
N ILE A 565 20.06 14.33 5.56
CA ILE A 565 20.39 15.26 4.45
C ILE A 565 21.87 15.05 4.07
N GLY A 566 22.10 14.83 2.78
CA GLY A 566 23.39 14.49 2.17
C GLY A 566 23.58 12.99 1.90
N ASN A 567 22.68 12.12 2.39
CA ASN A 567 22.65 10.71 1.98
C ASN A 567 21.93 10.57 0.63
N ILE A 568 22.50 9.78 -0.28
CA ILE A 568 21.87 9.46 -1.57
C ILE A 568 21.72 7.94 -1.73
N PRO A 569 20.54 7.43 -2.13
CA PRO A 569 20.40 6.02 -2.46
C PRO A 569 21.32 5.64 -3.62
N GLU A 570 21.94 4.45 -3.53
CA GLU A 570 22.94 3.99 -4.53
C GLU A 570 22.39 4.00 -5.97
N ALA A 571 21.10 3.68 -6.12
CA ALA A 571 20.40 3.70 -7.40
C ALA A 571 20.45 5.07 -8.12
N TYR A 572 20.55 6.18 -7.39
CA TYR A 572 20.49 7.54 -7.94
C TYR A 572 21.84 8.25 -8.00
N ARG A 573 22.91 7.67 -7.43
CA ARG A 573 24.23 8.33 -7.28
C ARG A 573 24.89 8.74 -8.61
N SER A 574 24.58 8.05 -9.70
CA SER A 574 25.17 8.29 -11.03
C SER A 574 24.12 8.56 -12.13
N ILE A 575 22.91 8.98 -11.73
CA ILE A 575 21.82 9.27 -12.66
C ILE A 575 21.80 10.78 -12.97
N PRO A 576 21.64 11.21 -14.23
CA PRO A 576 21.48 12.63 -14.55
C PRO A 576 20.27 13.23 -13.84
N VAL A 577 20.45 14.42 -13.27
CA VAL A 577 19.42 15.12 -12.48
C VAL A 577 19.04 16.44 -13.15
N LYS A 578 17.73 16.69 -13.24
CA LYS A 578 17.21 18.04 -13.51
C LYS A 578 16.98 18.78 -12.21
N LEU A 579 17.43 20.03 -12.13
CA LEU A 579 17.30 20.89 -10.95
C LEU A 579 16.19 21.90 -11.20
N TYR A 580 15.11 21.89 -10.42
CA TYR A 580 14.06 22.90 -10.49
C TYR A 580 14.17 23.83 -9.29
N GLN A 581 14.42 25.11 -9.55
CA GLN A 581 14.55 26.11 -8.51
C GLN A 581 13.20 26.35 -7.81
N VAL A 582 13.18 26.33 -6.48
CA VAL A 582 12.03 26.72 -5.67
C VAL A 582 12.17 28.20 -5.30
N PRO A 583 11.15 29.05 -5.50
CA PRO A 583 11.25 30.46 -5.14
C PRO A 583 11.36 30.59 -3.62
N LEU A 584 12.16 31.54 -3.13
CA LEU A 584 12.13 31.92 -1.72
C LEU A 584 10.77 32.53 -1.35
N LEU A 585 10.46 32.58 -0.05
CA LEU A 585 9.39 33.44 0.43
C LEU A 585 9.86 34.89 0.27
N THR A 586 9.15 35.67 -0.55
CA THR A 586 9.31 37.12 -0.55
C THR A 586 8.86 37.68 0.81
N PRO A 587 9.67 38.54 1.46
CA PRO A 587 9.35 39.15 2.76
C PRO A 587 8.02 39.89 2.81
#